data_AF-A0A973J0S4-F1
#
_entry.id   AF-A0A973J0S4-F1
#
_cell.length_a   1.000
_cell.length_b   1.000
_cell.length_c   1.000
_cell.angle_alpha   90.00
_cell.angle_beta   90.00
_cell.angle_gamma   90.00
#
_symmetry.space_group_name_H-M   'P 1'
#
loop_
_entity.id
_entity.type
_entity.pdbx_description
1 polymer ?
#
loop_
_entity_poly.entity_id
_entity_poly.type
_entity_poly.pdbx_seq_one_letter_code
_entity_poly.pdbx_strand_id
1 'polypeptide(L)'
;MFKLFEELRSIGNVFRHLYESFSEAAEMLEVLDEPHEVIDHSHKAIQVDSGKIEFKHVNFNYAGDKPIFQDLDLRIKAGEKVAIVGESGS
;
A
#
# COMPACT_ATOMS: atom_id res chain seq x y z
N MET A 1 23.86 -41.05 30.47
CA MET A 1 24.74 -40.68 29.35
C MET A 1 23.93 -40.35 28.08
N PHE A 2 23.09 -41.26 27.55
CA PHE A 2 22.20 -40.97 26.41
C PHE A 2 21.26 -39.76 26.59
N LYS A 3 20.65 -39.60 27.77
CA LYS A 3 19.74 -38.47 28.06
C LYS A 3 20.41 -37.09 27.96
N LEU A 4 21.69 -37.00 28.34
CA LEU A 4 22.46 -35.75 28.30
C LEU A 4 22.80 -35.32 26.86
N PHE A 5 22.96 -36.29 25.97
CA PHE A 5 23.19 -36.05 24.54
C PHE A 5 21.92 -35.58 23.83
N GLU A 6 20.77 -36.16 24.17
CA GLU A 6 19.46 -35.71 23.67
C GLU A 6 19.10 -34.31 24.19
N GLU A 7 19.38 -33.99 25.45
CA GLU A 7 19.21 -32.65 26.00
C GLU A 7 20.13 -31.62 25.30
N LEU A 8 21.37 -31.99 25.00
CA LEU A 8 22.30 -31.13 24.25
C LEU A 8 21.80 -30.84 22.82
N ARG A 9 21.24 -31.85 22.15
CA ARG A 9 20.61 -31.69 20.82
C ARG A 9 19.34 -30.83 20.88
N SER A 10 18.53 -30.99 21.93
CA SER A 10 17.32 -30.20 22.16
C SER A 10 17.66 -28.71 22.32
N ILE A 11 18.73 -28.38 23.04
CA ILE A 11 19.22 -27.00 23.17
C ILE A 11 19.55 -26.40 21.81
N GLY A 12 20.22 -27.14 20.93
CA GLY A 12 20.50 -26.69 19.55
C GLY A 12 19.22 -26.39 18.76
N ASN A 13 18.18 -27.23 18.91
CA ASN A 13 16.88 -26.98 18.29
C ASN A 13 16.17 -25.76 18.88
N VAL A 14 16.26 -25.55 20.19
CA VAL A 14 15.71 -24.35 20.85
C VAL A 14 16.40 -23.09 20.34
N PHE A 15 17.74 -23.09 20.23
CA PHE A 15 18.46 -21.96 19.66
C PHE A 15 18.05 -21.69 18.21
N ARG A 16 17.96 -22.73 17.38
CA ARG A 16 17.50 -22.60 15.99
C ARG A 16 16.11 -21.98 15.93
N HIS A 17 15.16 -22.48 16.71
CA HIS A 17 13.80 -21.94 16.74
C HIS A 17 13.75 -20.49 17.24
N LEU A 18 14.58 -20.13 18.22
CA LEU A 18 14.68 -18.74 18.66
C LEU A 18 15.19 -17.84 17.52
N TYR A 19 16.23 -18.25 16.80
CA TYR A 19 16.73 -17.48 15.65
C TYR A 19 15.69 -17.36 14.54
N GLU A 20 14.98 -18.45 14.21
CA GLU A 20 13.87 -18.44 13.25
C GLU A 20 12.80 -17.42 13.68
N SER A 21 12.32 -17.48 14.92
CA SER A 21 11.31 -16.55 15.44
C SER A 21 11.78 -15.10 15.45
N PHE A 22 13.06 -14.83 15.72
CA PHE A 22 13.60 -13.46 15.64
C PHE A 22 13.67 -12.96 14.19
N SER A 23 14.01 -13.82 13.23
CA SER A 23 14.04 -13.46 11.81
C SER A 23 12.63 -13.14 11.31
N GLU A 24 11.65 -13.97 11.64
CA GLU A 24 10.24 -13.75 11.28
C GLU A 24 9.70 -12.45 11.90
N ALA A 25 10.03 -12.18 13.16
CA ALA A 25 9.62 -10.95 13.82
C ALA A 25 10.26 -9.71 13.18
N ALA A 26 11.53 -9.80 12.74
CA ALA A 26 12.21 -8.72 12.03
C ALA A 26 11.54 -8.41 10.69
N GLU A 27 11.21 -9.44 9.89
CA GLU A 27 10.48 -9.26 8.62
C GLU A 27 9.09 -8.63 8.85
N MET A 28 8.37 -9.03 9.91
CA MET A 28 7.09 -8.41 10.24
C MET A 28 7.24 -6.93 10.62
N LEU A 29 8.32 -6.55 11.30
CA LEU A 29 8.58 -5.15 11.62
C LEU A 29 8.83 -4.32 10.36
N GLU A 30 9.50 -4.87 9.34
CA GLU A 30 9.67 -4.19 8.05
C GLU A 30 8.32 -3.88 7.39
N VAL A 31 7.38 -4.83 7.42
CA VAL A 31 6.02 -4.61 6.88
C VAL A 31 5.25 -3.57 7.69
N LEU A 32 5.40 -3.57 9.02
CA LEU A 32 4.74 -2.62 9.91
C LEU A 32 5.29 -1.20 9.75
N ASP A 33 6.58 -1.07 9.46
CA ASP A 33 7.27 0.21 9.27
C ASP A 33 7.12 0.77 7.85
N GLU A 34 6.55 0.01 6.90
CA GLU A 34 6.30 0.48 5.54
C GLU A 34 5.35 1.70 5.55
N PRO A 35 5.76 2.85 5.01
CA PRO A 35 4.94 4.04 5.02
C PRO A 35 3.72 3.90 4.09
N HIS A 36 2.60 4.50 4.49
CA HIS A 36 1.42 4.56 3.64
C HIS A 36 1.66 5.54 2.48
N GLU A 37 1.42 5.11 1.24
CA GLU A 37 1.57 5.94 0.05
C GLU A 37 0.60 7.13 0.05
N VAL A 38 -0.65 6.89 0.48
CA VAL A 38 -1.68 7.93 0.60
C VAL A 38 -1.93 8.20 2.08
N ILE A 39 -1.65 9.43 2.51
CA ILE A 39 -1.77 9.87 3.90
C ILE A 39 -2.95 10.84 4.01
N ASP A 40 -3.85 10.58 4.96
CA ASP A 40 -4.96 11.48 5.25
C ASP A 40 -4.43 12.79 5.87
N HIS A 41 -4.59 13.90 5.15
CA HIS A 41 -4.20 15.23 5.64
C HIS A 41 -5.27 15.90 6.52
N SER A 42 -6.52 15.41 6.51
CA SER A 42 -7.65 16.01 7.22
C SER A 42 -8.59 14.94 7.76
N HIS A 43 -8.94 15.05 9.04
CA HIS A 43 -9.92 14.18 9.70
C HIS A 43 -11.38 14.61 9.45
N LYS A 44 -11.60 15.68 8.69
CA LYS A 44 -12.95 16.15 8.35
C LYS A 44 -13.51 15.31 7.21
N ALA A 45 -14.69 14.74 7.42
CA ALA A 45 -15.45 14.12 6.36
C ALA A 45 -15.77 15.13 5.25
N ILE A 46 -15.62 14.70 3.99
CA ILE A 46 -15.99 15.50 2.83
C ILE A 46 -17.49 15.85 2.92
N GLN A 47 -17.81 17.14 2.75
CA GLN A 47 -19.18 17.61 2.62
C GLN A 47 -19.45 17.85 1.14
N VAL A 48 -20.47 17.19 0.60
CA VAL A 48 -20.79 17.26 -0.84
C VAL A 48 -22.10 18.02 -1.00
N ASP A 49 -22.00 19.32 -1.29
CA ASP A 49 -23.17 20.18 -1.48
C ASP A 49 -23.74 20.11 -2.91
N SER A 50 -22.88 19.78 -3.89
CA SER A 50 -23.28 19.59 -5.29
C SER A 50 -22.45 18.45 -5.89
N GLY A 51 -23.07 17.61 -6.73
CA GLY A 51 -22.39 16.50 -7.42
C GLY A 51 -21.47 16.95 -8.57
N LYS A 52 -20.84 18.12 -8.45
CA LYS A 52 -19.86 18.62 -9.42
C LYS A 52 -18.53 17.89 -9.21
N ILE A 53 -17.91 17.44 -10.30
CA ILE A 53 -16.58 16.84 -10.29
C ILE A 53 -15.63 17.73 -11.08
N GLU A 54 -14.43 17.97 -10.55
CA GLU A 54 -13.42 18.84 -11.19
C GLU A 54 -12.02 18.26 -10.99
N PHE A 55 -11.37 17.90 -12.09
CA PHE A 55 -9.94 17.61 -12.18
C PHE A 55 -9.25 18.92 -12.57
N LYS A 56 -8.21 19.30 -11.83
CA LYS A 56 -7.43 20.52 -12.08
C LYS A 56 -5.95 20.19 -12.18
N HIS A 57 -5.35 20.43 -13.33
CA HIS A 57 -3.92 20.20 -13.57
C HIS A 57 -3.45 18.81 -13.08
N VAL A 58 -4.25 17.76 -13.32
CA VAL A 58 -3.98 16.42 -12.78
C VAL A 58 -2.86 15.76 -13.60
N ASN A 59 -1.80 15.36 -12.90
CA ASN A 59 -0.72 14.55 -13.44
C ASN A 59 -0.74 13.19 -12.72
N PHE A 60 -0.65 12.09 -13.47
CA PHE A 60 -0.73 10.74 -12.89
C PHE A 60 0.13 9.73 -13.65
N ASN A 61 0.84 8.89 -12.90
CA ASN A 61 1.59 7.73 -13.36
C ASN A 61 1.70 6.71 -12.23
N TYR A 62 1.82 5.43 -12.56
CA TYR A 62 2.26 4.42 -11.60
C TYR A 62 3.76 4.53 -11.36
N ALA A 63 4.24 4.01 -10.22
CA ALA A 63 5.65 4.05 -9.85
C ALA A 63 6.52 3.36 -10.91
N GLY A 64 7.46 4.10 -11.52
CA GLY A 64 8.36 3.59 -12.55
C GLY A 64 7.77 3.54 -13.96
N ASP A 65 6.49 3.87 -14.15
CA ASP A 65 5.82 3.87 -15.45
C ASP A 65 5.83 5.24 -16.14
N LYS A 66 5.47 5.22 -17.43
CA LYS A 66 5.25 6.44 -18.22
C LYS A 66 4.02 7.21 -17.69
N PRO A 67 4.00 8.56 -17.83
CA PRO A 67 2.81 9.35 -17.52
C PRO A 67 1.56 8.89 -18.27
N ILE A 68 0.47 8.67 -17.53
CA ILE A 68 -0.87 8.36 -18.05
C ILE A 68 -1.62 9.67 -18.30
N PHE A 69 -1.69 10.54 -17.28
CA PHE A 69 -2.22 11.89 -17.42
C PHE A 69 -1.11 12.91 -17.25
N GLN A 70 -1.06 13.87 -18.16
CA GLN A 70 -0.20 15.05 -18.11
C GLN A 70 -1.09 16.27 -18.24
N ASP A 71 -1.18 17.05 -17.17
CA ASP A 71 -1.96 18.29 -17.09
C ASP A 71 -3.44 18.16 -17.49
N LEU A 72 -4.14 17.16 -16.93
CA LEU A 72 -5.56 16.94 -17.21
C LEU A 72 -6.45 17.94 -16.46
N ASP A 73 -7.23 18.72 -17.22
CA ASP A 73 -8.35 19.52 -16.74
C ASP A 73 -9.68 18.94 -17.24
N LEU A 74 -10.58 18.61 -16.31
CA LEU A 74 -11.91 18.08 -16.63
C LEU A 74 -12.93 18.62 -15.65
N ARG A 75 -14.08 19.06 -16.15
CA ARG A 75 -15.18 19.56 -15.33
C ARG A 75 -16.48 18.88 -15.73
N ILE A 76 -17.09 18.18 -14.79
CA ILE A 76 -18.38 17.52 -14.93
C ILE A 76 -19.37 18.22 -14.00
N LYS A 77 -20.47 18.72 -14.57
CA LYS A 77 -21.52 19.43 -13.83
C LYS A 77 -22.36 18.43 -13.03
N ALA A 78 -23.00 18.92 -11.97
CA ALA A 78 -23.93 18.10 -11.21
C ALA A 78 -25.08 17.60 -12.10
N GLY A 79 -25.30 16.28 -12.09
CA GLY A 79 -26.34 15.62 -12.90
C GLY A 79 -25.97 15.44 -14.39
N GLU A 80 -24.78 15.85 -14.82
CA GLU A 80 -24.29 15.62 -16.17
C GLU A 80 -24.00 14.14 -16.41
N LYS A 81 -24.46 13.61 -17.55
CA LYS A 81 -24.14 12.26 -17.98
C LYS A 81 -22.98 12.33 -18.96
N VAL A 82 -21.87 11.71 -18.59
CA VAL A 82 -20.67 11.63 -19.41
C VAL A 82 -20.31 10.17 -19.66
N ALA A 83 -19.68 9.89 -20.79
CA ALA A 83 -19.07 8.61 -21.08
C ALA A 83 -17.54 8.77 -21.09
N ILE A 84 -16.85 7.84 -20.43
CA ILE A 84 -15.39 7.74 -20.49
C ILE A 84 -15.06 6.65 -21.50
N VAL A 85 -14.29 7.00 -22.52
CA VAL A 85 -13.87 6.08 -23.58
C VAL A 85 -12.36 6.12 -23.70
N GLY A 86 -11.75 4.97 -24.00
CA GLY A 86 -10.32 4.81 -24.15
C GLY A 86 -10.00 3.44 -24.76
N GLU A 87 -8.82 3.32 -25.36
CA GLU A 87 -8.31 2.02 -25.81
C GLU A 87 -7.92 1.16 -24.61
N SER A 88 -7.88 -0.16 -24.79
CA SER A 88 -7.45 -1.07 -23.73
C SER A 88 -6.01 -0.76 -23.31
N GLY A 89 -5.81 -0.34 -22.06
CA GLY A 89 -4.50 0.07 -21.53
C GLY A 89 -4.17 1.57 -21.68
N SER A 90 -5.16 2.40 -22.01
CA SER A 90 -5.08 3.87 -21.89
C SER A 90 -5.30 4.37 -20.45
#